data_AF-A0AAV9Z850-F1
#
_entry.id   AF-A0AAV9Z850-F1
#
_cell.length_a   1.000
_cell.length_b   1.000
_cell.length_c   1.000
_cell.angle_alpha   90.00
_cell.angle_beta   90.00
_cell.angle_gamma   90.00
#
_symmetry.space_group_name_H-M   'P 1'
#
loop_
_entity.id
_entity.type
_entity.pdbx_description
1 polymer ?
#
loop_
_entity_poly.entity_id
_entity_poly.type
_entity_poly.pdbx_seq_one_letter_code
_entity_poly.pdbx_strand_id
1 'polypeptide(L)'
;AFFYRLEALHKLDRTNAKHLWLLYRLFLGMINHDCTQFQIQWNAHPISGAGHDRSPNDMFLLGGLENGVYVPTDACAGVNPDVIAELYGTHGNVMQKGDGETGTGQLDDEDVPGVGEDLEVDQEDWEDMIDEVEAANAHHFHHEPVPVPKHQNPFDDEDFATFDAALHEANRVHLIPPGYGLLREEWEGEMYPAFEIIKSGRKGSKELRVALPDSIRRPRAELWGRALAFIDRLTYMDEDSEAESSSESE
;
A
#
# COMPACT_ATOMS: atom_id res chain seq x y z
N ALA A 1 -12.09 6.17 1.92
CA ALA A 1 -13.21 7.03 2.41
C ALA A 1 -12.77 8.49 2.54
N PHE A 2 -11.77 8.82 3.37
CA PHE A 2 -11.32 10.20 3.53
C PHE A 2 -10.88 10.87 2.21
N PHE A 3 -10.03 10.25 1.39
CA PHE A 3 -9.56 10.87 0.14
C PHE A 3 -10.66 11.06 -0.92
N TYR A 4 -11.63 10.15 -1.02
CA TYR A 4 -12.82 10.35 -1.86
C TYR A 4 -13.60 11.60 -1.44
N ARG A 5 -13.62 11.92 -0.15
CA ARG A 5 -14.24 13.14 0.34
C ARG A 5 -13.45 14.39 -0.03
N LEU A 6 -12.12 14.33 0.02
CA LEU A 6 -11.29 15.43 -0.46
C LEU A 6 -11.57 15.72 -1.94
N GLU A 7 -11.73 14.68 -2.76
CA GLU A 7 -12.06 14.79 -4.19
C GLU A 7 -13.45 15.41 -4.39
N ALA A 8 -14.46 14.94 -3.64
CA ALA A 8 -15.82 15.42 -3.78
C ALA A 8 -16.05 16.85 -3.26
N LEU A 9 -15.44 17.23 -2.13
CA LEU A 9 -15.79 18.46 -1.40
C LEU A 9 -14.66 19.49 -1.31
N HIS A 10 -13.40 19.06 -1.40
CA HIS A 10 -12.24 19.90 -1.07
C HIS A 10 -11.27 20.07 -2.24
N LYS A 11 -11.79 20.01 -3.46
CA LYS A 11 -11.07 20.33 -4.70
C LYS A 11 -9.84 19.46 -4.97
N LEU A 12 -9.74 18.28 -4.36
CA LEU A 12 -8.66 17.36 -4.71
C LEU A 12 -8.86 16.84 -6.15
N ASP A 13 -7.98 17.27 -7.05
CA ASP A 13 -7.78 16.64 -8.35
C ASP A 13 -6.67 15.57 -8.29
N ARG A 14 -7.05 14.32 -8.51
CA ARG A 14 -6.14 13.16 -8.56
C ARG A 14 -5.22 13.14 -9.77
N THR A 15 -5.49 13.96 -10.79
CA THR A 15 -4.67 14.05 -12.01
C THR A 15 -3.61 15.14 -11.91
N ASN A 16 -3.76 16.08 -10.97
CA ASN A 16 -2.82 17.17 -10.75
C ASN A 16 -1.60 16.68 -9.92
N ALA A 17 -0.40 16.79 -10.49
CA ALA A 17 0.83 16.37 -9.82
C ALA A 17 1.11 17.14 -8.51
N LYS A 18 0.77 18.44 -8.45
CA LYS A 18 0.92 19.26 -7.23
C LYS A 18 0.04 18.75 -6.10
N HIS A 19 -1.17 18.32 -6.43
CA HIS A 19 -2.11 17.75 -5.46
C HIS A 19 -1.61 16.39 -4.96
N LEU A 20 -1.08 15.55 -5.84
CA LEU A 20 -0.50 14.26 -5.46
C LEU A 20 0.73 14.42 -4.56
N TRP A 21 1.61 15.37 -4.89
CA TRP A 21 2.74 15.72 -4.02
C TRP A 21 2.25 16.18 -2.65
N LEU A 22 1.23 17.04 -2.60
CA LEU A 22 0.69 17.56 -1.35
C LEU A 22 0.05 16.44 -0.50
N LEU A 23 -0.67 15.51 -1.12
CA LEU A 23 -1.20 14.32 -0.44
C LEU A 23 -0.08 13.51 0.20
N TYR A 24 1.00 13.29 -0.54
CA TYR A 24 2.17 12.57 -0.04
C TYR A 24 2.82 13.31 1.14
N ARG A 25 3.10 14.61 0.99
CA ARG A 25 3.76 15.44 2.01
C ARG A 25 2.96 15.52 3.32
N LEU A 26 1.63 15.62 3.24
CA LEU A 26 0.76 15.80 4.40
C LEU A 26 0.36 14.49 5.06
N PHE A 27 0.05 13.46 4.27
CA PHE A 27 -0.64 12.27 4.77
C PHE A 27 0.16 10.99 4.71
N LEU A 28 1.29 10.92 4.00
CA LEU A 28 2.06 9.68 3.92
C LEU A 28 2.50 9.17 5.30
N GLY A 29 2.99 10.05 6.17
CA GLY A 29 3.38 9.67 7.53
C GLY A 29 2.22 9.04 8.31
N MET A 30 1.01 9.58 8.14
CA MET A 30 -0.19 9.06 8.78
C MET A 30 -0.63 7.73 8.17
N ILE A 31 -0.58 7.59 6.84
CA ILE A 31 -0.89 6.35 6.13
C ILE A 31 0.08 5.25 6.57
N ASN A 32 1.38 5.54 6.59
CA ASN A 32 2.40 4.59 7.04
C ASN A 32 2.17 4.17 8.48
N HIS A 33 1.80 5.10 9.36
CA HIS A 33 1.44 4.78 10.73
C HIS A 33 0.24 3.83 10.80
N ASP A 34 -0.85 4.13 10.07
CA ASP A 34 -2.04 3.28 10.00
C ASP A 34 -1.70 1.89 9.43
N CYS A 35 -0.83 1.79 8.42
CA CYS A 35 -0.34 0.54 7.86
C CYS A 35 0.45 -0.28 8.88
N THR A 36 1.34 0.35 9.65
CA THR A 36 2.08 -0.32 10.73
C THR A 36 1.14 -0.82 11.82
N GLN A 37 0.14 -0.02 12.22
CA GLN A 37 -0.85 -0.45 13.20
C GLN A 37 -1.68 -1.63 12.68
N PHE A 38 -2.10 -1.57 11.42
CA PHE A 38 -2.79 -2.68 10.76
C PHE A 38 -1.94 -3.94 10.77
N GLN A 39 -0.65 -3.85 10.40
CA GLN A 39 0.26 -4.99 10.41
C GLN A 39 0.38 -5.62 11.81
N ILE A 40 0.55 -4.81 12.85
CA ILE A 40 0.62 -5.28 14.24
C ILE A 40 -0.66 -6.02 14.63
N GLN A 41 -1.83 -5.43 14.35
CA GLN A 41 -3.12 -6.02 14.69
C GLN A 41 -3.39 -7.29 13.90
N TRP A 42 -3.09 -7.28 12.60
CA TRP A 42 -3.24 -8.42 11.71
C TRP A 42 -2.36 -9.58 12.17
N ASN A 43 -1.10 -9.32 12.50
CA ASN A 43 -0.18 -10.34 12.98
C ASN A 43 -0.56 -10.92 14.35
N ALA A 44 -1.36 -10.19 15.13
CA ALA A 44 -1.94 -10.65 16.40
C ALA A 44 -3.33 -11.28 16.23
N HIS A 45 -3.94 -11.22 15.03
CA HIS A 45 -5.29 -11.72 14.80
C HIS A 45 -5.28 -13.24 14.59
N PRO A 46 -6.07 -14.02 15.34
CA PRO A 46 -6.23 -15.45 15.10
C PRO A 46 -6.78 -15.74 13.71
N ILE A 47 -6.16 -16.67 12.99
CA ILE A 47 -6.65 -17.12 11.68
C ILE A 47 -7.36 -18.45 11.87
N SER A 48 -8.66 -18.48 11.58
CA SER A 48 -9.46 -19.70 11.61
C SER A 48 -9.16 -20.64 10.43
N GLY A 49 -9.48 -21.92 10.58
CA GLY A 49 -9.21 -22.96 9.58
C GLY A 49 -7.82 -23.57 9.77
N ALA A 50 -7.01 -23.63 8.71
CA ALA A 50 -5.67 -24.22 8.72
C ALA A 50 -4.70 -23.54 9.71
N GLY A 51 -5.00 -22.31 10.15
CA GLY A 51 -4.25 -21.61 11.18
C GLY A 51 -4.53 -22.07 12.61
N HIS A 52 -5.45 -23.03 12.82
CA HIS A 52 -5.82 -23.57 14.14
C HIS A 52 -6.15 -22.49 15.20
N ASP A 53 -6.78 -21.40 14.77
CA ASP A 53 -7.09 -20.22 15.61
C ASP A 53 -5.85 -19.61 16.29
N ARG A 54 -4.68 -19.75 15.65
CA ARG A 54 -3.42 -19.11 16.05
C ARG A 54 -3.22 -17.83 15.26
N SER A 55 -2.62 -16.83 15.90
CA SER A 55 -2.21 -15.63 15.18
C SER A 55 -0.93 -15.87 14.36
N PRO A 56 -0.65 -15.08 13.32
CA PRO A 56 0.64 -15.13 12.62
C PRO A 56 1.86 -15.03 13.56
N ASN A 57 1.78 -14.22 14.61
CA ASN A 57 2.82 -14.14 15.64
C ASN A 57 2.98 -15.47 16.40
N ASP A 58 1.88 -16.14 16.75
CA ASP A 58 1.92 -17.43 17.43
C ASP A 58 2.48 -18.52 16.51
N MET A 59 2.08 -18.52 15.23
CA MET A 59 2.61 -19.46 14.24
C MET A 59 4.11 -19.26 14.01
N PHE A 60 4.57 -18.01 13.94
CA PHE A 60 5.98 -17.68 13.84
C PHE A 60 6.76 -18.13 15.09
N LEU A 61 6.24 -17.85 16.28
CA LEU A 61 6.87 -18.25 17.54
C LEU A 61 6.96 -19.77 17.68
N LEU A 62 5.86 -20.47 17.45
CA LEU A 62 5.80 -21.94 17.54
C LEU A 62 6.65 -22.59 16.47
N GLY A 63 6.61 -22.08 15.24
CA GLY A 63 7.49 -22.53 14.16
C GLY A 63 8.97 -22.36 14.52
N GLY A 64 9.34 -21.26 15.18
CA GLY A 64 10.69 -21.03 15.68
C GLY A 64 11.08 -21.93 16.86
N LEU A 65 10.14 -22.37 17.69
CA LEU A 65 10.37 -23.33 18.77
C LEU A 65 10.49 -24.78 18.25
N GLU A 66 9.68 -25.13 17.26
CA GLU A 66 9.62 -26.48 16.68
C GLU A 66 10.77 -26.73 15.69
N ASN A 67 11.08 -25.74 14.85
CA ASN A 67 12.04 -25.86 13.74
C ASN A 67 13.33 -25.06 13.95
N GLY A 68 13.44 -24.33 15.07
CA GLY A 68 14.54 -23.41 15.33
C GLY A 68 14.31 -22.01 14.73
N VAL A 69 15.01 -21.02 15.27
CA VAL A 69 14.93 -19.63 14.79
C VAL A 69 15.80 -19.48 13.54
N TYR A 70 15.19 -19.15 12.41
CA TYR A 70 15.92 -18.76 11.21
C TYR A 70 16.55 -17.39 11.46
N VAL A 71 17.87 -17.31 11.63
CA VAL A 71 18.60 -16.04 11.70
C VAL A 71 18.86 -15.58 10.27
N PRO A 72 18.11 -14.58 9.73
CA PRO A 72 18.16 -14.27 8.30
C PRO A 72 19.52 -13.72 7.86
N THR A 73 20.31 -13.21 8.80
CA THR A 73 21.60 -12.55 8.53
C THR A 73 22.79 -13.50 8.50
N ASP A 74 22.65 -14.78 8.82
CA ASP A 74 23.82 -15.68 8.92
C ASP A 74 23.55 -17.18 8.68
N ALA A 75 22.30 -17.62 8.42
CA ALA A 75 21.99 -19.06 8.33
C ALA A 75 22.72 -19.80 7.18
N CYS A 76 23.20 -19.07 6.17
CA CYS A 76 23.89 -19.63 5.01
C CYS A 76 25.19 -18.89 4.67
N ALA A 77 25.66 -17.97 5.52
CA ALA A 77 26.88 -17.25 5.23
C ALA A 77 28.08 -18.21 5.29
N GLY A 78 28.70 -18.48 4.15
CA GLY A 78 29.82 -19.42 4.02
C GLY A 78 29.43 -20.89 3.86
N VAL A 79 28.14 -21.22 3.79
CA VAL A 79 27.68 -22.56 3.38
C VAL A 79 27.62 -22.61 1.86
N ASN A 80 28.18 -23.65 1.25
CA ASN A 80 28.15 -23.81 -0.20
C ASN A 80 26.68 -23.96 -0.66
N PRO A 81 26.21 -23.19 -1.66
CA PRO A 81 24.86 -23.31 -2.23
C PRO A 81 24.46 -24.74 -2.59
N ASP A 82 25.39 -25.61 -2.98
CA ASP A 82 25.11 -27.02 -3.27
C ASP A 82 24.59 -27.79 -2.04
N VAL A 83 25.13 -27.47 -0.85
CA VAL A 83 24.74 -28.08 0.44
C VAL A 83 23.38 -27.55 0.90
N ILE A 84 23.07 -26.29 0.59
CA ILE A 84 21.76 -25.70 0.87
C ILE A 84 20.71 -26.34 -0.05
N ALA A 85 21.02 -26.54 -1.32
CA ALA A 85 20.15 -27.20 -2.28
C ALA A 85 19.92 -28.69 -1.93
N GLU A 86 20.93 -29.39 -1.43
CA GLU A 86 20.80 -30.78 -1.00
C GLU A 86 19.93 -30.93 0.28
N LEU A 87 20.10 -30.04 1.27
CA LEU A 87 19.43 -30.16 2.57
C LEU A 87 18.07 -29.43 2.67
N TYR A 88 17.90 -28.32 1.95
CA TYR A 88 16.69 -27.49 1.97
C TYR A 88 15.99 -27.41 0.60
N GLY A 89 16.56 -28.00 -0.45
CA GLY A 89 15.89 -28.09 -1.75
C GLY A 89 14.59 -28.88 -1.65
N THR A 90 13.64 -28.53 -2.52
CA THR A 90 12.32 -29.15 -2.61
C THR A 90 12.36 -30.53 -3.26
N HIS A 91 13.29 -31.40 -2.85
CA HIS A 91 13.40 -32.79 -3.32
C HIS A 91 12.41 -33.72 -2.60
N GLY A 92 11.20 -33.23 -2.33
CA GLY A 92 10.07 -34.08 -1.95
C GLY A 92 9.32 -34.52 -3.21
N ASN A 93 8.79 -35.75 -3.22
CA ASN A 93 7.95 -36.22 -4.31
C ASN A 93 6.83 -35.22 -4.60
N VAL A 94 6.75 -34.74 -5.85
CA VAL A 94 5.60 -33.98 -6.33
C VAL A 94 4.40 -34.94 -6.29
N MET A 95 3.47 -34.73 -5.34
CA MET A 95 2.17 -35.40 -5.39
C MET A 95 1.47 -34.88 -6.65
N GLN A 96 1.36 -35.73 -7.68
CA GLN A 96 0.54 -35.42 -8.83
C GLN A 96 -0.91 -35.28 -8.38
N LYS A 97 -1.43 -34.06 -8.49
CA LYS A 97 -2.83 -33.74 -8.20
C LYS A 97 -3.74 -34.48 -9.16
N GLY A 98 -4.81 -35.06 -8.62
CA GLY A 98 -5.93 -35.49 -9.45
C GLY A 98 -6.64 -34.29 -10.08
N ASP A 99 -7.20 -34.49 -11.27
CA ASP A 99 -8.05 -33.50 -11.94
C ASP A 99 -9.20 -33.05 -11.00
N GLY A 100 -9.15 -31.81 -10.52
CA GLY A 100 -10.18 -31.20 -9.66
C GLY A 100 -9.68 -30.56 -8.36
N GLU A 101 -8.40 -30.72 -8.00
CA GLU A 101 -7.86 -30.20 -6.75
C GLU A 101 -7.39 -28.73 -6.87
N THR A 102 -8.27 -27.80 -6.48
CA THR A 102 -7.90 -26.40 -6.25
C THR A 102 -6.98 -26.32 -5.04
N GLY A 103 -5.84 -25.60 -5.15
CA GLY A 103 -4.76 -25.52 -4.15
C GLY A 103 -5.13 -24.94 -2.78
N THR A 104 -6.04 -25.59 -2.07
CA THR A 104 -6.40 -25.39 -0.68
C THR A 104 -6.25 -26.76 -0.04
N GLY A 105 -5.13 -26.98 0.65
CA GLY A 105 -4.63 -28.28 1.09
C GLY A 105 -5.66 -29.15 1.79
N GLN A 106 -6.10 -30.20 1.11
CA GLN A 106 -6.85 -31.29 1.67
C GLN A 106 -6.23 -32.59 1.16
N LEU A 107 -5.35 -33.17 1.98
CA LEU A 107 -4.93 -34.56 1.84
C LEU A 107 -5.44 -35.25 3.10
N ASP A 108 -6.25 -36.28 2.91
CA ASP A 108 -6.70 -37.14 4.00
C ASP A 108 -5.52 -38.06 4.40
N ASP A 109 -5.30 -38.21 5.71
CA ASP A 109 -4.12 -38.86 6.34
C ASP A 109 -3.89 -40.35 6.00
N GLU A 110 -4.67 -40.98 5.10
CA GLU A 110 -4.62 -42.43 4.87
C GLU A 110 -3.91 -42.88 3.59
N ASP A 111 -3.50 -41.98 2.69
CA ASP A 111 -2.87 -42.35 1.41
C ASP A 111 -1.38 -41.97 1.33
N VAL A 112 -0.54 -42.53 2.22
CA VAL A 112 0.92 -42.47 2.08
C VAL A 112 1.44 -43.83 1.58
N PRO A 113 1.72 -44.01 0.27
CA PRO A 113 2.34 -45.23 -0.23
C PRO A 113 3.81 -45.28 0.20
N GLY A 114 4.24 -46.46 0.64
CA GLY A 114 5.55 -46.73 1.19
C GLY A 114 6.71 -46.36 0.26
N VAL A 115 7.75 -45.82 0.91
CA VAL A 115 9.04 -45.44 0.33
C VAL A 115 9.79 -46.68 -0.16
N GLY A 116 10.15 -46.69 -1.44
CA GLY A 116 11.14 -47.61 -1.98
C GLY A 116 11.05 -47.76 -3.49
N GLU A 117 11.81 -46.94 -4.23
CA GLU A 117 12.64 -47.38 -5.36
C GLU A 117 13.39 -46.17 -5.93
N ASP A 118 14.72 -46.33 -6.08
CA ASP A 118 15.65 -45.35 -6.62
C ASP A 118 15.30 -45.05 -8.08
N LEU A 119 14.92 -43.80 -8.38
CA LEU A 119 14.80 -43.31 -9.74
C LEU A 119 15.86 -42.23 -9.95
N GLU A 120 16.88 -42.56 -10.75
CA GLU A 120 17.86 -41.62 -11.26
C GLU A 120 17.14 -40.63 -12.20
N VAL A 121 16.84 -39.43 -11.72
CA VAL A 121 16.32 -38.33 -12.55
C VAL A 121 17.51 -37.60 -13.17
N ASP A 122 17.56 -37.59 -14.49
CA ASP A 122 18.65 -37.00 -15.27
C ASP A 122 18.72 -35.47 -15.06
N GLN A 123 19.93 -34.92 -15.01
CA GLN A 123 20.15 -33.53 -14.63
C GLN A 123 19.61 -32.52 -15.67
N GLU A 124 19.41 -32.96 -16.92
CA GLU A 124 18.82 -32.18 -18.01
C GLU A 124 17.31 -31.92 -17.79
N ASP A 125 16.60 -32.77 -17.03
CA ASP A 125 15.13 -32.66 -16.81
C ASP A 125 14.78 -31.56 -15.77
N TRP A 126 15.76 -31.14 -14.96
CA TRP A 126 15.59 -30.11 -13.92
C TRP A 126 15.60 -28.69 -14.45
N GLU A 127 16.41 -28.39 -15.47
CA GLU A 127 16.48 -27.06 -16.08
C GLU A 127 15.16 -26.74 -16.82
N ASP A 128 14.63 -27.72 -17.55
CA ASP A 128 13.35 -27.60 -18.26
C ASP A 128 12.15 -27.41 -17.30
N MET A 129 12.17 -28.07 -16.13
CA MET A 129 11.14 -27.89 -15.10
C MET A 129 11.18 -26.51 -14.43
N ILE A 130 12.38 -25.97 -14.17
CA ILE A 130 12.52 -24.62 -13.60
C ILE A 130 12.01 -23.58 -14.61
N ASP A 131 12.37 -23.73 -15.88
CA ASP A 131 11.90 -22.86 -16.95
C ASP A 131 10.36 -22.94 -17.13
N GLU A 132 9.76 -24.12 -16.97
CA GLU A 132 8.31 -24.30 -17.03
C GLU A 132 7.59 -23.65 -15.83
N VAL A 133 8.14 -23.77 -14.63
CA VAL A 133 7.61 -23.13 -13.40
C VAL A 133 7.78 -21.62 -13.46
N GLU A 134 8.92 -21.11 -13.92
CA GLU A 134 9.13 -19.68 -14.16
C GLU A 134 8.15 -19.17 -15.22
N ALA A 135 7.97 -19.87 -16.33
CA ALA A 135 7.00 -19.50 -17.36
C ALA A 135 5.55 -19.51 -16.83
N ALA A 136 5.18 -20.51 -16.03
CA ALA A 136 3.83 -20.63 -15.45
C ALA A 136 3.54 -19.55 -14.40
N ASN A 137 4.56 -19.14 -13.63
CA ASN A 137 4.42 -18.17 -12.55
C ASN A 137 4.81 -16.74 -12.93
N ALA A 138 5.44 -16.53 -14.09
CA ALA A 138 5.83 -15.23 -14.60
C ALA A 138 4.66 -14.23 -14.54
N HIS A 139 3.47 -14.65 -14.94
CA HIS A 139 2.28 -13.81 -14.95
C HIS A 139 1.71 -13.51 -13.55
N HIS A 140 1.99 -14.34 -12.54
CA HIS A 140 1.50 -14.13 -11.17
C HIS A 140 2.38 -13.18 -10.35
N PHE A 141 3.69 -13.19 -10.58
CA PHE A 141 4.64 -12.38 -9.80
C PHE A 141 5.19 -11.17 -10.56
N HIS A 142 5.27 -11.22 -11.90
CA HIS A 142 5.76 -10.11 -12.73
C HIS A 142 4.59 -9.31 -13.31
N HIS A 143 3.83 -8.67 -12.43
CA HIS A 143 3.00 -7.56 -12.87
C HIS A 143 3.94 -6.42 -13.30
N GLU A 144 3.70 -5.81 -14.46
CA GLU A 144 4.42 -4.61 -14.86
C GLU A 144 4.37 -3.61 -13.69
N PRO A 145 5.51 -2.99 -13.32
CA PRO A 145 5.54 -2.01 -12.25
C PRO A 145 4.44 -0.98 -12.47
N VAL A 146 3.52 -0.87 -11.50
CA VAL A 146 2.45 0.13 -11.58
C VAL A 146 3.14 1.49 -11.68
N PRO A 147 2.87 2.29 -12.73
CA PRO A 147 3.53 3.56 -12.91
C PRO A 147 3.21 4.45 -11.71
N VAL A 148 4.23 4.68 -10.87
CA VAL A 148 4.09 5.51 -9.67
C VAL A 148 3.97 6.95 -10.14
N PRO A 149 2.91 7.68 -9.75
CA PRO A 149 2.77 9.08 -10.12
C PRO A 149 4.00 9.88 -9.70
N LYS A 150 4.47 10.77 -10.59
CA LYS A 150 5.62 11.63 -10.32
C LYS A 150 5.25 12.62 -9.20
N HIS A 151 5.63 12.28 -7.97
CA HIS A 151 5.53 13.09 -6.76
C HIS A 151 6.72 14.06 -6.58
N GLN A 152 7.32 14.55 -7.66
CA GLN A 152 8.44 15.49 -7.52
C GLN A 152 7.94 16.77 -6.86
N ASN A 153 8.76 17.32 -5.96
CA ASN A 153 8.47 18.61 -5.33
C ASN A 153 8.20 19.64 -6.44
N PRO A 154 7.02 20.28 -6.47
CA PRO A 154 6.71 21.27 -7.48
C PRO A 154 7.40 22.61 -7.22
N PHE A 155 8.06 22.76 -6.07
CA PHE A 155 8.77 23.95 -5.65
C PHE A 155 10.29 23.78 -5.73
N ASP A 156 10.99 24.90 -5.89
CA ASP A 156 12.41 24.96 -5.56
C ASP A 156 12.61 24.98 -4.03
N ASP A 157 13.87 25.04 -3.58
CA ASP A 157 14.20 24.98 -2.15
C ASP A 157 13.73 26.22 -1.37
N GLU A 158 13.69 27.40 -2.00
CA GLU A 158 13.30 28.66 -1.36
C GLU A 158 11.77 28.75 -1.22
N ASP A 159 11.04 28.43 -2.27
CA ASP A 159 9.58 28.36 -2.29
C ASP A 159 9.07 27.27 -1.36
N PHE A 160 9.75 26.12 -1.31
CA PHE A 160 9.41 25.06 -0.38
C PHE A 160 9.57 25.50 1.08
N ALA A 161 10.67 26.19 1.42
CA ALA A 161 10.88 26.72 2.77
C ALA A 161 9.80 27.77 3.13
N THR A 162 9.43 28.62 2.19
CA THR A 162 8.36 29.61 2.35
C THR A 162 7.01 28.94 2.56
N PHE A 163 6.68 27.94 1.75
CA PHE A 163 5.48 27.12 1.88
C PHE A 163 5.40 26.44 3.24
N ASP A 164 6.47 25.78 3.68
CA ASP A 164 6.49 25.03 4.95
C ASP A 164 6.33 25.96 6.15
N ALA A 165 7.02 27.11 6.16
CA ALA A 165 6.89 28.13 7.18
C ALA A 165 5.47 28.74 7.23
N ALA A 166 4.92 29.09 6.07
CA ALA A 166 3.57 29.65 5.96
C ALA A 166 2.50 28.66 6.41
N LEU A 167 2.62 27.39 6.01
CA LEU A 167 1.72 26.32 6.42
C LEU A 167 1.79 26.07 7.92
N HIS A 168 3.00 26.07 8.51
CA HIS A 168 3.19 25.94 9.95
C HIS A 168 2.50 27.06 10.72
N GLU A 169 2.68 28.31 10.29
CA GLU A 169 2.05 29.46 10.93
C GLU A 169 0.51 29.44 10.76
N ALA A 170 0.02 29.13 9.57
CA ALA A 170 -1.41 28.98 9.29
C ALA A 170 -2.08 27.89 10.16
N ASN A 171 -1.36 26.79 10.41
CA ASN A 171 -1.81 25.75 11.32
C ASN A 171 -1.85 26.22 12.77
N ARG A 172 -0.87 27.03 13.20
CA ARG A 172 -0.81 27.60 14.55
C ARG A 172 -1.98 28.55 14.83
N VAL A 173 -2.39 29.35 13.85
CA VAL A 173 -3.51 30.29 13.98
C VAL A 173 -4.86 29.71 13.55
N HIS A 174 -4.89 28.44 13.15
CA HIS A 174 -6.09 27.75 12.65
C HIS A 174 -6.79 28.48 11.49
N LEU A 175 -6.03 29.07 10.56
CA LEU A 175 -6.57 29.82 9.42
C LEU A 175 -7.42 28.91 8.53
N ILE A 176 -8.67 29.24 8.24
CA ILE A 176 -9.50 28.47 7.30
C ILE A 176 -9.67 29.29 6.01
N PRO A 177 -9.07 28.86 4.89
CA PRO A 177 -9.21 29.59 3.63
C PRO A 177 -10.62 29.40 3.03
N PRO A 178 -11.26 30.47 2.53
CA PRO A 178 -12.49 30.35 1.76
C PRO A 178 -12.22 29.77 0.36
N GLY A 179 -13.23 29.18 -0.25
CA GLY A 179 -13.21 28.55 -1.58
C GLY A 179 -12.95 27.04 -1.59
N TYR A 180 -12.63 26.44 -0.43
CA TYR A 180 -12.15 25.05 -0.33
C TYR A 180 -13.16 24.08 0.31
N GLY A 181 -14.41 24.50 0.50
CA GLY A 181 -15.49 23.68 1.06
C GLY A 181 -15.32 23.39 2.55
N LEU A 182 -14.56 24.21 3.27
CA LEU A 182 -14.23 24.03 4.69
C LEU A 182 -15.10 24.89 5.61
N LEU A 183 -15.61 26.02 5.11
CA LEU A 183 -16.44 26.92 5.88
C LEU A 183 -17.89 26.41 5.90
N ARG A 184 -18.61 26.66 6.99
CA ARG A 184 -19.99 26.17 7.14
C ARG A 184 -20.91 26.83 6.10
N GLU A 185 -20.59 28.07 5.74
CA GLU A 185 -21.27 28.88 4.74
C GLU A 185 -21.16 28.29 3.33
N GLU A 186 -20.18 27.42 3.08
CA GLU A 186 -19.94 26.77 1.78
C GLU A 186 -20.72 25.46 1.63
N TRP A 187 -21.45 25.02 2.66
CA TRP A 187 -22.17 23.75 2.66
C TRP A 187 -23.63 23.96 2.28
N GLU A 188 -24.09 23.27 1.23
CA GLU A 188 -25.47 23.36 0.72
C GLU A 188 -26.55 22.89 1.72
N GLY A 189 -26.19 22.19 2.80
CA GLY A 189 -27.15 21.51 3.70
C GLY A 189 -26.92 21.71 5.21
N GLU A 190 -26.30 22.81 5.63
CA GLU A 190 -25.95 23.16 7.04
C GLU A 190 -25.06 22.17 7.82
N MET A 191 -24.82 20.96 7.30
CA MET A 191 -24.07 19.90 7.98
C MET A 191 -23.02 19.24 7.07
N TYR A 192 -21.86 18.97 7.66
CA TYR A 192 -20.76 18.27 7.00
C TYR A 192 -21.03 16.75 6.98
N PRO A 193 -21.02 16.05 5.82
CA PRO A 193 -21.53 14.67 5.72
C PRO A 193 -20.82 13.64 6.61
N ALA A 194 -21.47 13.00 7.58
CA ALA A 194 -20.79 12.16 8.59
C ALA A 194 -20.26 10.78 8.13
N PHE A 195 -20.65 10.33 6.93
CA PHE A 195 -20.30 8.99 6.42
C PHE A 195 -20.00 9.04 4.93
N GLU A 196 -19.13 8.14 4.46
CA GLU A 196 -18.78 7.96 3.05
C GLU A 196 -19.22 6.57 2.59
N ILE A 197 -19.78 6.46 1.38
CA ILE A 197 -20.20 5.17 0.82
C ILE A 197 -19.21 4.77 -0.25
N ILE A 198 -18.42 3.72 0.02
CA ILE A 198 -17.49 3.15 -0.95
C ILE A 198 -18.19 1.99 -1.66
N LYS A 199 -18.39 2.13 -2.97
CA LYS A 199 -18.93 1.04 -3.81
C LYS A 199 -17.81 0.06 -4.17
N SER A 200 -18.06 -1.24 -3.99
CA SER A 200 -17.12 -2.33 -4.28
C SER A 200 -17.82 -3.51 -4.97
N GLY A 201 -17.05 -4.46 -5.51
CA GLY A 201 -17.56 -5.63 -6.25
C GLY A 201 -17.80 -5.39 -7.74
N ARG A 202 -18.14 -6.45 -8.48
CA ARG A 202 -18.43 -6.36 -9.93
C ARG A 202 -19.59 -5.39 -10.15
N LYS A 203 -19.34 -4.30 -10.89
CA LYS A 203 -20.28 -3.20 -11.16
C LYS A 203 -20.78 -2.45 -9.91
N GLY A 204 -20.03 -2.46 -8.79
CA GLY A 204 -20.40 -1.73 -7.58
C GLY A 204 -21.57 -2.34 -6.81
N SER A 205 -21.75 -3.67 -6.90
CA SER A 205 -22.86 -4.40 -6.29
C SER A 205 -22.85 -4.41 -4.75
N LYS A 206 -21.73 -4.03 -4.12
CA LYS A 206 -21.58 -3.98 -2.67
C LYS A 206 -21.29 -2.55 -2.24
N GLU A 207 -21.89 -2.12 -1.14
CA GLU A 207 -21.65 -0.79 -0.58
C GLU A 207 -21.05 -0.94 0.83
N LEU A 208 -19.92 -0.28 1.04
CA LEU A 208 -19.28 -0.18 2.35
C LEU A 208 -19.50 1.23 2.88
N ARG A 209 -20.32 1.34 3.91
CA ARG A 209 -20.53 2.61 4.61
C ARG A 209 -19.44 2.79 5.66
N VAL A 210 -18.61 3.80 5.47
CA VAL A 210 -17.52 4.16 6.38
C VAL A 210 -17.91 5.41 7.16
N ALA A 211 -18.04 5.28 8.48
CA ALA A 211 -18.19 6.44 9.35
C ALA A 211 -16.89 7.23 9.39
N LEU A 212 -16.98 8.55 9.28
CA LEU A 212 -15.83 9.45 9.35
C LEU A 212 -16.08 10.47 10.47
N PRO A 213 -15.60 10.20 11.69
CA PRO A 213 -15.78 11.11 12.83
C PRO A 213 -15.15 12.48 12.57
N ASP A 214 -15.89 13.55 12.91
CA ASP A 214 -15.45 14.94 12.76
C ASP A 214 -14.12 15.22 13.46
N SER A 215 -13.92 14.63 14.63
CA SER A 215 -12.70 14.77 15.43
C SER A 215 -11.43 14.36 14.68
N ILE A 216 -11.53 13.43 13.74
CA ILE A 216 -10.39 12.93 12.96
C ILE A 216 -10.35 13.58 11.58
N ARG A 217 -11.49 13.65 10.89
CA ARG A 217 -11.53 14.10 9.50
C ARG A 217 -11.36 15.61 9.35
N ARG A 218 -11.94 16.39 10.26
CA ARG A 218 -12.04 17.85 10.09
C ARG A 218 -10.66 18.50 10.20
N PRO A 219 -9.80 18.16 11.19
CA PRO A 219 -8.44 18.68 11.23
C PRO A 219 -7.63 18.33 9.97
N ARG A 220 -7.84 17.11 9.42
CA ARG A 220 -7.17 16.67 8.19
C ARG A 220 -7.65 17.41 6.95
N ALA A 221 -8.96 17.67 6.84
CA ALA A 221 -9.54 18.44 5.75
C ALA A 221 -9.10 19.92 5.82
N GLU A 222 -9.05 20.51 7.01
CA GLU A 222 -8.55 21.86 7.23
C GLU A 222 -7.06 21.97 6.86
N LEU A 223 -6.23 21.00 7.28
CA LEU A 223 -4.82 20.94 6.89
C LEU A 223 -4.66 20.87 5.37
N TRP A 224 -5.47 20.03 4.70
CA TRP A 224 -5.48 19.93 3.24
C TRP A 224 -5.83 21.28 2.58
N GLY A 225 -6.97 21.90 2.96
CA GLY A 225 -7.39 23.14 2.31
C GLY A 225 -6.47 24.31 2.59
N ARG A 226 -5.86 24.40 3.79
CA ARG A 226 -4.79 25.38 4.08
C ARG A 226 -3.64 25.22 3.11
N ALA A 227 -3.11 24.00 3.02
CA ALA A 227 -1.95 23.72 2.19
C ALA A 227 -2.25 23.95 0.71
N LEU A 228 -3.41 23.51 0.22
CA LEU A 228 -3.85 23.73 -1.16
C LEU A 228 -3.95 25.22 -1.48
N ALA A 229 -4.51 26.02 -0.57
CA ALA A 229 -4.60 27.48 -0.74
C ALA A 229 -3.23 28.17 -0.87
N PHE A 230 -2.19 27.64 -0.22
CA PHE A 230 -0.84 28.16 -0.39
C PHE A 230 -0.20 27.73 -1.71
N ILE A 231 -0.39 26.47 -2.11
CA ILE A 231 0.10 25.99 -3.42
C ILE A 231 -0.50 26.82 -4.56
N ASP A 232 -1.82 27.05 -4.51
CA ASP A 232 -2.50 27.83 -5.54
C ASP A 232 -1.96 29.26 -5.57
N ARG A 233 -1.80 29.92 -4.41
CA ARG A 233 -1.25 31.28 -4.33
C ARG A 233 0.19 31.40 -4.85
N LEU A 234 1.06 30.46 -4.51
CA LEU A 234 2.44 30.45 -4.99
C LEU A 234 2.46 30.29 -6.52
N THR A 235 1.66 29.35 -7.04
CA THR A 235 1.55 29.12 -8.48
C THR A 235 1.05 30.36 -9.25
N TYR A 236 0.07 31.09 -8.69
CA TYR A 236 -0.43 32.31 -9.32
C TYR A 236 0.60 33.46 -9.34
N MET A 237 1.50 33.54 -8.35
CA MET A 237 2.54 34.58 -8.32
C MET A 237 3.63 34.35 -9.36
N ASP A 238 3.94 33.10 -9.68
CA ASP A 238 4.93 32.74 -10.70
C ASP A 238 4.40 33.08 -12.11
N GLU A 239 3.14 32.74 -12.41
CA GLU A 239 2.51 32.97 -13.71
C GLU A 239 2.40 34.48 -14.07
N ASP A 240 2.07 35.33 -13.09
CA ASP A 240 2.00 36.78 -13.31
C ASP A 240 3.41 37.39 -13.55
N SER A 241 4.45 36.85 -12.90
CA SER A 241 5.83 37.33 -13.06
C SER A 241 6.43 36.99 -14.43
N GLU A 242 6.11 35.82 -14.99
CA GLU A 242 6.53 35.43 -16.34
C GLU A 242 5.80 36.24 -17.43
N ALA A 243 4.52 36.55 -17.21
CA ALA A 243 3.70 37.34 -18.12
C ALA A 243 4.17 38.81 -18.21
N GLU A 244 4.54 39.42 -17.08
CA GLU A 244 5.09 40.78 -17.06
C GLU A 244 6.46 40.85 -17.76
N SER A 245 7.37 39.88 -17.52
CA SER A 245 8.68 39.84 -18.18
C SER A 245 8.62 39.65 -19.70
N SER A 246 7.59 38.91 -20.18
CA SER A 246 7.36 38.69 -21.61
C SER A 246 6.78 39.93 -22.29
N SER A 247 6.03 40.76 -21.56
CA SER A 247 5.44 42.00 -22.08
C SER A 247 6.42 43.18 -22.15
N GLU A 248 7.51 43.13 -21.37
CA GLU A 248 8.56 44.17 -21.35
C GLU A 248 9.69 43.92 -22.37
N SER A 249 9.60 42.81 -23.10
CA SER A 249 10.58 42.38 -24.11
C SER A 249 10.15 42.61 -25.57
N GLU A 250 8.97 43.21 -25.81
CA GLU A 250 8.48 43.64 -27.14
C GLU A 250 8.57 45.16 -27.33
#